data_AF-A0A7W3VJ32-F1
#
_entry.id   AF-A0A7W3VJ32-F1
#
_cell.length_a   1.000
_cell.length_b   1.000
_cell.length_c   1.000
_cell.angle_alpha   90.00
_cell.angle_beta   90.00
_cell.angle_gamma   90.00
#
_symmetry.space_group_name_H-M   'P 1'
#
loop_
_entity.id
_entity.type
_entity.pdbx_description
1 polymer ?
#
loop_
_entity_poly.entity_id
_entity_poly.type
_entity_poly.pdbx_seq_one_letter_code
_entity_poly.pdbx_strand_id
1 'polypeptide(L)'
;MEDISVKICTFIYKEWMIREKSQRSFAKKLLLDESVVRKIKKVALAQGEMSYDIPLSTIQNICTAKDMTFVGFFQMIEDYK
;
A
#
# COMPACT_ATOMS: atom_id res chain seq x y z
N MET A 1 1.11 14.42 -14.36
CA MET A 1 1.31 14.28 -12.91
C MET A 1 0.88 12.87 -12.58
N GLU A 2 1.79 12.02 -12.11
CA GLU A 2 1.43 10.66 -11.72
C GLU A 2 0.50 10.75 -10.50
N ASP A 3 -0.61 10.02 -10.52
CA ASP A 3 -1.55 10.01 -9.41
C ASP A 3 -0.85 9.41 -8.17
N ILE A 4 -0.68 10.23 -7.13
CA ILE A 4 0.01 9.83 -5.90
C ILE A 4 -0.65 8.61 -5.25
N SER A 5 -1.98 8.48 -5.36
CA SER A 5 -2.73 7.32 -4.85
C SER A 5 -2.34 6.05 -5.61
N VAL A 6 -2.14 6.14 -6.93
CA VAL A 6 -1.66 5.03 -7.76
C VAL A 6 -0.20 4.69 -7.42
N LYS A 7 0.66 5.70 -7.25
CA LYS A 7 2.07 5.50 -6.88
C LYS A 7 2.20 4.77 -5.54
N ILE A 8 1.45 5.21 -4.53
CA ILE A 8 1.39 4.57 -3.21
C ILE A 8 0.90 3.12 -3.33
N CYS A 9 -0.22 2.87 -4.01
CA CYS A 9 -0.73 1.51 -4.18
C CYS A 9 0.29 0.59 -4.85
N THR A 10 0.95 1.10 -5.90
CA THR A 10 1.95 0.35 -6.68
C THR A 10 3.17 0.02 -5.83
N PHE A 11 3.69 1.00 -5.07
CA PHE A 11 4.80 0.78 -4.14
C PHE A 11 4.46 -0.28 -3.08
N ILE A 12 3.33 -0.12 -2.38
CA ILE A 12 2.90 -1.07 -1.34
C ILE A 12 2.78 -2.48 -1.92
N TYR A 13 2.22 -2.59 -3.12
CA TYR A 13 2.09 -3.87 -3.79
C TYR A 13 3.44 -4.48 -4.13
N LYS A 14 4.26 -3.79 -4.93
CA LYS A 14 5.51 -4.32 -5.50
C LYS A 14 6.59 -4.55 -4.45
N GLU A 15 6.75 -3.62 -3.51
CA GLU A 15 7.81 -3.74 -2.51
C GLU A 15 7.45 -4.66 -1.36
N TRP A 16 6.18 -4.68 -0.95
CA TRP A 16 5.80 -5.39 0.28
C TRP A 16 4.86 -6.56 0.04
N MET A 17 3.78 -6.36 -0.72
CA MET A 17 2.75 -7.39 -0.84
C MET A 17 3.21 -8.61 -1.64
N ILE A 18 4.00 -8.46 -2.71
CA ILE A 18 4.42 -9.61 -3.54
C ILE A 18 5.30 -10.59 -2.76
N ARG A 19 6.03 -10.08 -1.76
CA ARG A 19 6.97 -10.86 -0.94
C ARG A 19 6.26 -11.68 0.14
N GLU A 20 4.94 -11.51 0.28
CA GLU A 20 4.15 -12.14 1.32
C GLU A 20 3.43 -13.38 0.82
N LYS A 21 3.26 -14.36 1.72
CA LYS A 21 2.76 -15.70 1.39
C LYS A 21 1.32 -15.68 0.85
N SER A 22 0.52 -14.70 1.26
CA SER A 22 -0.85 -14.49 0.78
C SER A 22 -1.34 -13.09 1.11
N GLN A 23 -2.41 -12.65 0.44
CA GLN A 23 -3.09 -11.38 0.75
C GLN A 23 -3.58 -11.33 2.21
N ARG A 24 -4.08 -12.46 2.73
CA ARG A 24 -4.50 -12.59 4.14
C ARG A 24 -3.34 -12.40 5.11
N SER A 25 -2.18 -13.01 4.82
CA SER A 25 -0.98 -12.87 5.64
C SER A 25 -0.55 -11.41 5.73
N PHE A 26 -0.51 -10.73 4.58
CA PHE A 26 -0.19 -9.32 4.50
C PHE A 26 -1.19 -8.45 5.26
N ALA A 27 -2.49 -8.68 5.07
CA ALA A 27 -3.57 -8.00 5.77
C ALA A 27 -3.40 -8.11 7.30
N LYS A 28 -3.20 -9.33 7.81
CA LYS A 28 -3.01 -9.58 9.24
C LYS A 28 -1.76 -8.89 9.79
N LYS A 29 -0.64 -8.96 9.07
CA LYS A 29 0.63 -8.36 9.51
C LYS A 29 0.56 -6.85 9.64
N LEU A 30 -0.23 -6.19 8.78
CA LEU A 30 -0.39 -4.74 8.78
C LEU A 30 -1.69 -4.27 9.46
N LEU A 31 -2.42 -5.17 10.12
CA LEU A 31 -3.71 -4.88 10.75
C LEU A 31 -4.70 -4.19 9.79
N LEU A 32 -4.79 -4.71 8.58
CA LEU A 32 -5.68 -4.22 7.53
C LEU A 32 -6.76 -5.24 7.21
N ASP A 33 -7.88 -4.77 6.70
CA ASP A 33 -8.89 -5.64 6.09
C ASP A 33 -8.40 -6.21 4.76
N GLU A 34 -8.76 -7.46 4.46
CA GLU A 34 -8.46 -8.07 3.16
C GLU A 34 -9.07 -7.28 1.99
N SER A 35 -10.15 -6.53 2.23
CA SER A 35 -10.76 -5.65 1.22
C SER A 35 -9.83 -4.51 0.81
N VAL A 36 -9.10 -3.92 1.76
CA VAL A 36 -8.11 -2.86 1.51
C VAL A 36 -6.94 -3.42 0.71
N VAL A 37 -6.43 -4.59 1.11
CA VAL A 37 -5.36 -5.29 0.39
C VAL A 37 -5.76 -5.58 -1.07
N ARG A 38 -7.02 -5.96 -1.30
CA ARG A 38 -7.54 -6.23 -2.64
C ARG A 38 -7.61 -4.97 -3.50
N LYS A 39 -8.05 -3.83 -2.95
CA LYS A 39 -8.09 -2.55 -3.67
C LYS A 39 -6.70 -2.08 -4.08
N ILE A 40 -5.75 -2.12 -3.13
CA ILE A 40 -4.33 -1.80 -3.39
C ILE A 40 -3.80 -2.65 -4.56
N LYS A 41 -4.04 -3.96 -4.54
CA LYS A 41 -3.63 -4.86 -5.61
C LYS A 41 -4.29 -4.52 -6.96
N LYS A 42 -5.59 -4.22 -6.97
CA LYS A 42 -6.32 -3.89 -8.20
C LYS A 42 -5.75 -2.63 -8.86
N VAL A 43 -5.52 -1.59 -8.08
CA VAL A 43 -4.90 -0.35 -8.57
C VAL A 43 -3.48 -0.61 -9.07
N ALA A 44 -2.65 -1.30 -8.29
CA ALA A 44 -1.28 -1.60 -8.66
C ALA A 44 -1.12 -2.44 -9.94
N LEU A 45 -2.13 -3.27 -10.25
CA LEU A 45 -2.16 -4.11 -11.46
C LEU A 45 -3.01 -3.50 -12.59
N ALA A 46 -3.52 -2.27 -12.42
CA ALA A 46 -4.45 -1.63 -13.35
C ALA A 46 -5.68 -2.51 -13.71
N GLN A 47 -6.16 -3.30 -12.74
CA GLN A 47 -7.28 -4.24 -12.91
C GLN A 47 -8.60 -3.60 -12.50
N GLY A 48 -9.16 -2.80 -13.40
CA GLY A 48 -10.53 -2.24 -13.29
C GLY A 48 -10.72 -1.12 -12.26
N GLU A 49 -9.78 -0.93 -11.32
CA GLU A 49 -9.78 0.19 -10.37
C GLU A 49 -8.63 1.13 -10.74
N MET A 50 -8.97 2.35 -11.17
CA MET A 50 -8.02 3.32 -11.73
C MET A 50 -7.25 4.07 -10.65
N SER A 51 -7.86 4.24 -9.47
CA SER A 51 -7.25 4.87 -8.30
C SER A 51 -7.95 4.40 -7.02
N TYR A 52 -7.25 4.50 -5.90
CA TYR A 52 -7.79 4.23 -4.58
C TYR A 52 -7.16 5.18 -3.57
N ASP A 53 -7.96 6.10 -3.03
CA ASP A 53 -7.51 7.00 -1.97
C ASP A 53 -7.43 6.24 -0.66
N ILE A 54 -6.21 5.82 -0.32
CA ILE A 54 -5.94 5.07 0.89
C ILE A 54 -6.22 5.98 2.10
N PRO A 55 -7.07 5.57 3.06
CA PRO A 55 -7.28 6.32 4.29
C PRO A 55 -5.98 6.53 5.07
N LEU A 56 -5.80 7.70 5.66
CA LEU A 56 -4.62 7.98 6.48
C LEU A 56 -4.47 7.01 7.66
N SER A 57 -5.58 6.51 8.21
CA SER A 57 -5.58 5.46 9.24
C SER A 57 -4.96 4.15 8.73
N THR A 58 -5.19 3.78 7.48
CA THR A 58 -4.54 2.62 6.84
C THR A 58 -3.04 2.86 6.73
N ILE A 59 -2.62 4.06 6.28
CA ILE A 59 -1.19 4.42 6.20
C ILE A 59 -0.56 4.40 7.60
N GLN A 60 -1.27 4.88 8.62
CA GLN A 60 -0.82 4.83 10.01
C GLN A 60 -0.57 3.39 10.49
N ASN A 61 -1.50 2.47 10.21
CA ASN A 61 -1.36 1.06 10.57
C ASN A 61 -0.15 0.43 9.88
N ILE A 62 0.03 0.72 8.59
CA ILE A 62 1.19 0.27 7.82
C ILE A 62 2.49 0.80 8.42
N CYS A 63 2.54 2.09 8.72
CA CYS A 63 3.71 2.75 9.30
C CYS A 63 4.06 2.15 10.66
N THR A 64 3.06 1.95 11.51
CA THR A 64 3.20 1.32 12.84
C THR A 64 3.72 -0.10 12.72
N ALA A 65 3.12 -0.92 11.86
CA ALA A 65 3.50 -2.31 11.68
C ALA A 65 4.90 -2.49 11.03
N LYS A 66 5.42 -1.44 10.40
CA LYS A 66 6.76 -1.42 9.78
C LYS A 66 7.78 -0.61 10.56
N ASP A 67 7.43 -0.10 11.74
CA ASP A 67 8.29 0.75 12.57
C ASP A 67 8.87 1.94 11.80
N MET A 68 7.99 2.67 11.09
CA MET A 68 8.37 3.84 10.28
C MET A 68 7.47 5.04 10.57
N THR A 69 7.98 6.24 10.29
CA THR A 69 7.22 7.48 10.40
C THR A 69 6.49 7.78 9.07
N PHE A 70 5.47 8.65 9.11
CA PHE A 70 4.84 9.16 7.90
C PHE A 70 5.85 9.83 6.97
N VAL A 71 6.75 10.64 7.53
CA VAL A 71 7.82 11.31 6.75
C VAL A 71 8.65 10.27 6.02
N GLY A 72 9.13 9.24 6.73
CA GLY A 72 9.91 8.17 6.14
C GLY A 72 9.13 7.41 5.07
N PHE A 73 7.85 7.12 5.32
CA PHE A 73 6.98 6.48 4.34
C PHE A 73 6.86 7.30 3.05
N PHE A 74 6.53 8.59 3.14
CA PHE A 74 6.36 9.43 1.96
C PHE A 74 7.67 9.67 1.21
N GLN A 75 8.81 9.75 1.91
CA GLN A 75 10.12 9.80 1.26
C GLN A 75 10.40 8.54 0.43
N MET A 76 10.07 7.35 0.94
CA MET A 76 10.16 6.12 0.14
C MET A 76 9.28 6.16 -1.11
N ILE A 77 8.10 6.77 -1.03
CA ILE A 77 7.20 6.95 -2.19
C ILE A 77 7.78 7.94 -3.19
N GLU A 78 8.36 9.06 -2.73
CA GLU A 78 9.00 10.04 -3.61
C GLU A 78 10.17 9.42 -4.38
N ASP A 79 11.02 8.66 -3.69
CA ASP A 79 12.20 8.00 -4.26
C ASP A 79 11.88 6.80 -5.15
N TYR A 80 10.66 6.26 -5.05
CA TYR A 80 10.20 5.14 -5.86
C TYR A 80 10.01 5.55 -7.32
N LYS A 81 10.62 4.77 -8.24
CA LYS A 81 10.65 5.02 -9.70
C LYS A 81 9.73 4.09 -10.47
#